data_AF-A0A8J7RY18-F1
#
_entry.id   AF-A0A8J7RY18-F1
#
_cell.length_a   1.000
_cell.length_b   1.000
_cell.length_c   1.000
_cell.angle_alpha   90.00
_cell.angle_beta   90.00
_cell.angle_gamma   90.00
#
_symmetry.space_group_name_H-M   'P 1'
#
loop_
_entity.id
_entity.type
_entity.pdbx_description
1 polymer ?
#
loop_
_entity_poly.entity_id
_entity_poly.type
_entity_poly.pdbx_seq_one_letter_code
_entity_poly.pdbx_strand_id
1 'polypeptide(L)'
;MDKQQLLQQAQSLQEEARTLAEKAGELASQAAQMAQPAAEAAAAGGGHTPFIFLFTAFVLACFVGYYVVWSVTPALHSPLMGVTNAISSVIIVGALIAAGPEGSDISKIFGFVAIVLASVNIFGGFLVTNRMLGMFRKKQK
;
A
#
# COMPACT_ATOMS: atom_id res chain seq x y z
N MET A 1 31.32 -34.97 -40.41
CA MET A 1 30.21 -34.43 -39.59
C MET A 1 28.95 -34.62 -40.38
N ASP A 2 28.23 -35.70 -40.07
CA ASP A 2 27.09 -36.15 -40.88
C ASP A 2 25.88 -35.26 -40.66
N LYS A 3 25.22 -34.90 -41.76
CA LYS A 3 24.02 -34.03 -41.79
C LYS A 3 22.90 -34.54 -40.88
N GLN A 4 22.88 -35.85 -40.59
CA GLN A 4 21.94 -36.48 -39.66
C GLN A 4 22.22 -36.11 -38.18
N GLN A 5 23.48 -35.96 -37.76
CA GLN A 5 23.82 -35.53 -36.39
C GLN A 5 23.41 -34.08 -36.15
N LEU A 6 23.55 -33.20 -37.16
CA LEU A 6 23.11 -31.81 -37.07
C LEU A 6 21.59 -31.67 -36.97
N LEU A 7 20.84 -32.53 -37.68
CA LEU A 7 19.38 -32.56 -37.58
C LEU A 7 18.90 -33.11 -36.23
N GLN A 8 19.59 -34.10 -35.67
CA GLN A 8 19.30 -34.67 -34.35
C GLN A 8 19.63 -33.67 -33.22
N GLN A 9 20.73 -32.94 -33.35
CA GLN A 9 21.13 -31.90 -32.41
C GLN A 9 20.19 -30.68 -32.48
N ALA A 10 19.67 -30.33 -33.67
CA ALA A 10 18.66 -29.29 -33.81
C ALA A 10 17.32 -29.69 -33.14
N GLN A 11 16.93 -30.97 -33.26
CA GLN A 11 15.73 -31.49 -32.61
C GLN A 11 15.87 -31.53 -31.08
N SER A 12 17.02 -31.97 -30.55
CA SER A 12 17.25 -32.01 -29.10
C SER A 12 17.31 -30.61 -28.48
N LEU A 13 17.88 -29.62 -29.17
CA LEU A 13 17.91 -28.23 -28.71
C LEU A 13 16.50 -27.60 -28.69
N GLN A 14 15.63 -27.99 -29.63
CA GLN A 14 14.25 -27.51 -29.68
C GLN A 14 13.40 -28.12 -28.56
N GLU A 15 13.62 -29.40 -28.23
CA GLU A 15 12.98 -30.05 -27.08
C GLU A 15 13.47 -29.45 -25.76
N GLU A 16 14.77 -29.18 -25.63
CA GLU A 16 15.35 -28.53 -24.44
C GLU A 16 14.79 -27.10 -24.26
N ALA A 17 14.68 -26.31 -25.33
CA ALA A 17 14.07 -24.98 -25.28
C ALA A 17 12.58 -25.04 -24.88
N ARG A 18 11.84 -26.05 -25.34
CA ARG A 18 10.43 -26.24 -24.98
C ARG A 18 10.26 -26.62 -23.50
N THR A 19 11.11 -27.51 -23.00
CA THR A 19 11.09 -27.88 -21.57
C THR A 19 11.50 -26.73 -20.65
N LEU A 20 12.39 -25.83 -21.11
CA LEU A 20 12.75 -24.63 -20.36
C LEU A 20 11.60 -23.61 -20.30
N ALA A 21 10.86 -23.45 -21.40
CA ALA A 21 9.69 -22.58 -21.46
C ALA A 21 8.55 -23.11 -20.56
N GLU A 22 8.34 -24.42 -20.53
CA GLU A 22 7.35 -25.06 -19.66
C GLU A 22 7.74 -24.90 -18.18
N LYS A 23 9.02 -25.10 -17.82
CA LYS A 23 9.52 -24.85 -16.46
C LYS A 23 9.43 -23.37 -16.04
N ALA A 24 9.66 -22.44 -16.95
CA ALA A 24 9.52 -21.01 -16.68
C ALA A 24 8.04 -20.63 -16.41
N GLY A 25 7.10 -21.22 -17.15
CA GLY A 25 5.68 -21.05 -16.91
C GLY A 25 5.22 -21.64 -15.58
N GLU A 26 5.78 -22.79 -15.20
CA GLU A 26 5.50 -23.45 -13.91
C GLU A 26 6.09 -22.67 -12.72
N LEU A 27 7.30 -22.11 -12.86
CA LEU A 27 7.88 -21.23 -11.84
C LEU A 27 7.10 -19.92 -11.69
N ALA A 28 6.58 -19.36 -12.79
CA ALA A 28 5.73 -18.17 -12.75
C ALA A 28 4.38 -18.45 -12.07
N SER A 29 3.77 -19.61 -12.34
CA SER A 29 2.52 -20.01 -11.68
C SER A 29 2.74 -20.35 -10.20
N GLN A 30 3.87 -20.98 -9.85
CA GLN A 30 4.25 -21.27 -8.47
C GLN A 30 4.54 -19.98 -7.68
N ALA A 31 5.20 -18.98 -8.30
CA ALA A 31 5.40 -17.67 -7.69
C ALA A 31 4.07 -16.92 -7.47
N ALA A 32 3.12 -17.02 -8.42
CA ALA A 32 1.78 -16.46 -8.26
C ALA A 32 0.98 -17.16 -7.14
N GLN A 33 1.11 -18.49 -7.02
CA GLN A 33 0.46 -19.29 -5.97
C GLN A 33 1.08 -19.07 -4.59
N MET A 34 2.35 -18.65 -4.48
CA MET A 34 2.97 -18.26 -3.21
C MET A 34 2.59 -16.84 -2.77
N ALA A 35 2.17 -15.97 -3.68
CA ALA A 35 1.69 -14.62 -3.35
C ALA A 35 0.27 -14.63 -2.75
N GLN A 36 -0.56 -15.59 -3.16
CA GLN A 36 -1.92 -15.76 -2.66
C GLN A 36 -2.02 -16.02 -1.14
N PRO A 37 -1.28 -16.96 -0.53
CA PRO A 37 -1.38 -17.23 0.90
C PRO A 37 -0.86 -16.10 1.78
N ALA A 38 -0.02 -15.18 1.29
CA ALA A 38 0.37 -13.98 2.04
C ALA A 38 -0.77 -12.95 2.09
N ALA A 39 -1.50 -12.78 0.99
CA ALA A 39 -2.71 -11.97 0.95
C ALA A 39 -3.85 -12.61 1.75
N GLU A 40 -3.93 -13.94 1.71
CA GLU A 40 -4.95 -14.71 2.42
C GLU A 40 -4.63 -14.83 3.91
N ALA A 41 -3.37 -14.91 4.35
CA ALA A 41 -2.98 -14.85 5.76
C ALA A 41 -3.27 -13.48 6.39
N ALA A 42 -3.17 -12.40 5.61
CA ALA A 42 -3.65 -11.08 6.04
C ALA A 42 -5.18 -11.02 6.17
N ALA A 43 -5.91 -11.86 5.42
CA ALA A 43 -7.37 -12.00 5.49
C ALA A 43 -7.85 -13.11 6.45
N ALA A 44 -7.00 -14.07 6.80
CA ALA A 44 -7.31 -15.29 7.54
C ALA A 44 -7.12 -15.14 9.06
N GLY A 45 -7.28 -13.92 9.57
CA GLY A 45 -7.60 -13.69 10.98
C GLY A 45 -9.00 -14.22 11.31
N GLY A 46 -9.14 -15.56 11.27
CA GLY A 46 -10.23 -16.37 11.82
C GLY A 46 -11.61 -16.19 11.18
N GLY A 47 -12.12 -17.20 10.46
CA GLY A 47 -13.52 -17.65 10.38
C GLY A 47 -14.69 -16.65 10.31
N HIS A 48 -14.44 -15.38 10.06
CA HIS A 48 -15.39 -14.28 10.16
C HIS A 48 -15.59 -13.71 8.76
N THR A 49 -16.83 -13.35 8.43
CA THR A 49 -17.12 -12.61 7.20
C THR A 49 -16.20 -11.39 7.14
N PRO A 50 -15.63 -11.01 5.97
CA PRO A 50 -14.66 -9.92 5.86
C PRO A 50 -15.09 -8.64 6.57
N PHE A 51 -16.40 -8.39 6.63
CA PHE A 51 -17.01 -7.32 7.40
C PHE A 51 -16.74 -7.41 8.92
N ILE A 52 -16.98 -8.55 9.56
CA ILE A 52 -16.78 -8.72 11.02
C ILE A 52 -15.30 -8.54 11.38
N PHE A 53 -14.38 -9.01 10.53
CA PHE A 53 -12.95 -8.79 10.72
C PHE A 53 -12.59 -7.29 10.64
N LEU A 54 -12.98 -6.61 9.56
CA LEU A 54 -12.75 -5.17 9.39
C LEU A 54 -13.41 -4.34 10.48
N PHE A 55 -14.60 -4.74 10.92
CA PHE A 55 -15.34 -4.09 12.00
C PHE A 55 -14.63 -4.27 13.35
N THR A 56 -14.14 -5.47 13.66
CA THR A 56 -13.33 -5.71 14.86
C THR A 56 -12.05 -4.87 14.82
N ALA A 57 -11.36 -4.82 13.69
CA ALA A 57 -10.16 -3.99 13.51
C ALA A 57 -10.47 -2.50 13.71
N PHE A 58 -11.59 -2.01 13.18
CA PHE A 58 -12.07 -0.64 13.38
C PHE A 58 -12.32 -0.32 14.86
N VAL A 59 -13.04 -1.20 15.58
CA VAL A 59 -13.32 -1.02 17.01
C VAL A 59 -12.02 -1.00 17.82
N LEU A 60 -11.10 -1.94 17.57
CA LEU A 60 -9.79 -1.97 18.24
C LEU A 60 -8.96 -0.72 17.93
N ALA A 61 -8.98 -0.23 16.68
CA ALA A 61 -8.29 1.01 16.31
C ALA A 61 -8.85 2.24 17.07
N CYS A 62 -10.16 2.30 17.31
CA CYS A 62 -10.76 3.35 18.14
C CYS A 62 -10.25 3.33 19.58
N PHE A 63 -10.15 2.14 20.20
CA PHE A 63 -9.55 2.00 21.54
C PHE A 63 -8.11 2.49 21.55
N VAL A 64 -7.28 2.04 20.59
CA VAL A 64 -5.88 2.48 20.48
C VAL A 64 -5.79 3.99 20.32
N GLY A 65 -6.60 4.59 19.43
CA GLY A 65 -6.62 6.04 19.22
C GLY A 65 -6.96 6.83 20.48
N TYR A 66 -7.95 6.37 21.26
CA TYR A 66 -8.31 6.98 22.53
C TYR A 66 -7.14 6.98 23.53
N TYR A 67 -6.51 5.83 23.75
CA TYR A 67 -5.40 5.72 24.70
C TYR A 67 -4.16 6.51 24.25
N VAL A 68 -3.89 6.58 22.94
CA VAL A 68 -2.76 7.36 22.39
C VAL A 68 -2.94 8.86 22.64
N VAL A 69 -4.16 9.39 22.49
CA VAL A 69 -4.44 10.82 22.69
C VAL A 69 -4.57 11.18 24.16
N TRP A 70 -5.03 10.26 25.01
CA TRP A 70 -5.24 10.53 26.44
C TRP A 70 -3.93 10.86 27.20
N SER A 71 -2.80 10.32 26.76
CA SER A 71 -1.51 10.47 27.46
C SER A 71 -0.64 11.63 26.95
N VAL A 72 -1.23 12.64 26.31
CA VAL A 72 -0.48 13.82 25.80
C VAL A 72 -0.35 14.92 26.86
N THR A 73 0.76 15.66 26.84
CA THR A 73 0.96 16.81 27.73
C THR A 73 0.04 17.98 27.31
N PRO A 74 -0.59 18.73 28.24
CA PRO A 74 -1.53 19.83 27.91
C PRO A 74 -0.99 20.88 26.93
N ALA A 75 0.31 21.19 27.00
CA ALA A 75 0.98 22.13 26.09
C ALA A 75 1.01 21.66 24.62
N LEU A 76 0.77 20.38 24.36
CA LEU A 76 0.83 19.77 23.03
C LEU A 76 -0.54 19.58 22.38
N HIS A 77 -1.66 19.95 23.00
CA HIS A 77 -2.98 19.77 22.39
C HIS A 77 -3.12 20.51 21.05
N SER A 78 -2.59 21.73 20.94
CA SER A 78 -2.63 22.50 19.70
C SER A 78 -1.70 21.93 18.61
N PRO A 79 -0.44 21.56 18.90
CA PRO A 79 0.38 20.77 17.97
C PRO A 79 -0.24 19.42 17.57
N LEU A 80 -0.86 18.71 18.52
CA LEU A 80 -1.51 17.43 18.30
C LEU A 80 -2.68 17.57 17.32
N MET A 81 -3.46 18.65 17.45
CA MET A 81 -4.53 18.98 16.51
C MET A 81 -3.99 19.18 15.09
N GLY A 82 -2.78 19.74 14.94
CA GLY A 82 -2.10 19.84 13.65
C GLY A 82 -1.69 18.48 13.07
N VAL A 83 -1.13 17.59 13.91
CA VAL A 83 -0.76 16.22 13.52
C VAL A 83 -1.99 15.43 13.08
N THR A 84 -3.08 15.48 13.85
CA THR A 84 -4.30 14.71 13.52
C THR A 84 -4.95 15.21 12.23
N ASN A 85 -4.86 16.52 11.93
CA ASN A 85 -5.25 17.06 10.64
C ASN A 85 -4.40 16.47 9.50
N ALA A 86 -3.08 16.42 9.66
CA ALA A 86 -2.19 15.81 8.67
C ALA A 86 -2.47 14.30 8.47
N ILE A 87 -2.68 13.55 9.56
CA ILE A 87 -2.99 12.10 9.52
C ILE A 87 -4.34 11.83 8.84
N SER A 88 -5.33 12.71 9.01
CA SER A 88 -6.65 12.55 8.36
C SER A 88 -6.58 12.51 6.84
N SER A 89 -5.46 12.97 6.25
CA SER A 89 -5.19 12.92 4.81
C SER A 89 -4.91 11.52 4.24
N VAL A 90 -5.13 10.44 5.02
CA VAL A 90 -5.15 9.05 4.52
C VAL A 90 -6.11 8.84 3.35
N ILE A 91 -7.06 9.76 3.17
CA ILE A 91 -7.97 9.86 2.02
C ILE A 91 -7.23 9.85 0.67
N ILE A 92 -5.95 10.25 0.61
CA ILE A 92 -5.13 10.17 -0.60
C ILE A 92 -5.07 8.75 -1.19
N VAL A 93 -5.12 7.71 -0.36
CA VAL A 93 -5.16 6.32 -0.81
C VAL A 93 -6.41 6.04 -1.64
N GLY A 94 -7.56 6.53 -1.19
CA GLY A 94 -8.82 6.43 -1.94
C GLY A 94 -8.80 7.22 -3.24
N ALA A 95 -8.17 8.41 -3.23
CA ALA A 95 -8.04 9.25 -4.43
C ALA A 95 -7.16 8.60 -5.51
N LEU A 96 -6.07 7.92 -5.11
CA LEU A 96 -5.21 7.16 -6.01
C LEU A 96 -5.95 5.97 -6.63
N ILE A 97 -6.75 5.26 -5.83
CA ILE A 97 -7.60 4.16 -6.33
C ILE A 97 -8.65 4.69 -7.31
N ALA A 98 -9.23 5.86 -7.07
CA ALA A 98 -10.22 6.47 -7.96
C ALA A 98 -9.62 6.99 -9.28
N ALA A 99 -8.35 7.40 -9.28
CA ALA A 99 -7.65 7.91 -10.46
C ALA A 99 -7.07 6.81 -11.37
N GLY A 100 -6.93 5.57 -10.88
CA GLY A 100 -6.29 4.46 -11.58
C GLY A 100 -7.08 3.80 -12.73
N PRO A 101 -8.40 3.52 -12.60
CA PRO A 101 -9.14 2.71 -13.57
C PRO A 101 -9.20 3.32 -14.97
N GLU A 102 -8.95 2.50 -16.00
CA GLU A 102 -9.11 2.89 -17.40
C GLU A 102 -10.60 2.79 -17.80
N GLY A 103 -11.20 3.91 -18.22
CA GLY A 103 -12.55 3.94 -18.80
C GLY A 103 -13.52 5.00 -18.24
N SER A 104 -13.26 5.60 -17.08
CA SER A 104 -14.09 6.69 -16.54
C SER A 104 -13.31 8.00 -16.45
N ASP A 105 -13.49 8.87 -17.44
CA ASP A 105 -12.81 10.17 -17.51
C ASP A 105 -13.21 11.08 -16.34
N ILE A 106 -14.47 11.00 -15.89
CA ILE A 106 -14.97 11.76 -14.74
C ILE A 106 -14.29 11.29 -13.45
N SER A 107 -14.20 9.98 -13.20
CA SER A 107 -13.54 9.44 -12.01
C SER A 107 -12.05 9.83 -11.96
N LYS A 108 -11.37 9.85 -13.11
CA LYS A 108 -9.97 10.29 -13.21
C LYS A 108 -9.80 11.77 -12.89
N ILE A 109 -10.66 12.65 -13.42
CA ILE A 109 -10.60 14.09 -13.15
C ILE A 109 -10.84 14.37 -11.67
N PHE A 110 -11.88 13.77 -11.08
CA PHE A 110 -12.16 13.94 -9.65
C PHE A 110 -11.08 13.30 -8.76
N GLY A 111 -10.54 12.14 -9.16
CA GLY A 111 -9.41 11.50 -8.48
C GLY A 111 -8.16 12.38 -8.51
N PHE A 112 -7.84 12.99 -9.64
CA PHE A 112 -6.73 13.93 -9.77
C PHE A 112 -6.91 15.16 -8.87
N VAL A 113 -8.09 15.79 -8.89
CA VAL A 113 -8.40 16.92 -8.00
C VAL A 113 -8.31 16.50 -6.53
N ALA A 114 -8.82 15.32 -6.18
CA ALA A 114 -8.73 14.79 -4.83
C ALA A 114 -7.28 14.55 -4.38
N ILE A 115 -6.41 14.05 -5.26
CA ILE A 115 -4.96 13.90 -4.98
C ILE A 115 -4.33 15.27 -4.71
N VAL A 116 -4.62 16.28 -5.54
CA VAL A 116 -4.09 17.64 -5.35
C VAL A 116 -4.54 18.20 -4.00
N LEU A 117 -5.84 18.15 -3.69
CA LEU A 117 -6.36 18.65 -2.42
C LEU A 117 -5.82 17.89 -1.20
N ALA A 118 -5.72 16.56 -1.29
CA ALA A 118 -5.14 15.74 -0.23
C ALA A 118 -3.65 16.08 -0.03
N SER A 119 -2.90 16.31 -1.10
CA SER A 119 -1.49 16.68 -1.01
C SER A 119 -1.28 18.00 -0.26
N VAL A 120 -2.12 19.01 -0.52
CA VAL A 120 -2.08 20.29 0.21
C VAL A 120 -2.34 20.09 1.71
N ASN A 121 -3.29 19.23 2.08
CA ASN A 121 -3.57 18.93 3.49
C ASN A 121 -2.40 18.20 4.16
N ILE A 122 -1.80 17.20 3.50
CA ILE A 122 -0.59 16.50 3.98
C ILE A 122 0.53 17.51 4.25
N PHE A 123 0.95 18.24 3.21
CA PHE A 123 2.10 19.14 3.33
C PHE A 123 1.82 20.32 4.27
N GLY A 124 0.63 20.92 4.19
CA GLY A 124 0.22 22.01 5.07
C GLY A 124 0.16 21.59 6.53
N GLY A 125 -0.48 20.44 6.82
CA GLY A 125 -0.61 19.89 8.16
C GLY A 125 0.74 19.58 8.80
N PHE A 126 1.65 18.92 8.08
CA PHE A 126 2.98 18.60 8.61
C PHE A 126 3.89 19.83 8.72
N LEU A 127 3.84 20.79 7.78
CA LEU A 127 4.67 21.99 7.84
C LEU A 127 4.29 22.89 9.03
N VAL A 128 3.00 23.12 9.24
CA VAL A 128 2.49 23.93 10.37
C VAL A 128 2.82 23.25 11.69
N THR A 129 2.59 21.94 11.78
CA THR A 129 2.92 21.16 12.98
C THR A 129 4.42 21.21 13.28
N ASN A 130 5.28 21.07 12.28
CA ASN A 130 6.73 21.15 12.47
C ASN A 130 7.16 22.53 12.99
N ARG A 131 6.54 23.61 12.49
CA ARG A 131 6.76 24.96 13.02
C ARG A 131 6.29 25.08 14.47
N MET A 132 5.14 24.49 14.82
CA MET A 132 4.62 24.51 16.18
C MET A 132 5.50 23.74 17.16
N LEU A 133 5.96 22.54 16.79
CA LEU A 133 6.87 21.72 17.59
C LEU A 133 8.27 22.34 17.68
N GLY A 134 8.69 23.06 16.64
CA GLY A 134 9.94 23.82 16.62
C GLY A 134 10.04 24.88 17.72
N MET A 135 8.91 25.42 18.19
CA MET A 135 8.88 26.40 19.28
C MET A 135 9.20 25.80 20.65
N PHE A 136 9.09 24.48 20.79
CA PHE A 136 9.43 23.75 22.03
C PHE A 136 10.89 23.24 22.04
N ARG A 137 11.62 23.37 20.93
CA ARG A 137 13.03 22.99 20.86
C ARG A 137 13.89 24.09 21.50
N LYS A 138 14.69 23.75 22.51
CA LYS A 138 15.72 24.67 23.04
C LYS A 138 16.69 25.00 21.90
N LYS A 139 16.95 26.30 21.68
CA LYS A 139 18.04 26.75 20.79
C LYS A 139 19.34 26.08 21.26
N GLN A 140 19.96 25.30 20.37
CA GLN A 140 21.35 24.89 20.54
C GLN A 140 22.18 26.17 20.66
N LYS A 141 22.92 26.31 21.76
CA LYS A 141 23.82 27.44 22.01
C LYS A 141 24.98 27.43 21.03
#